data_AF-A0A927HP94-F1
#
_entry.id   AF-A0A927HP94-F1
#
_cell.length_a   1.000
_cell.length_b   1.000
_cell.length_c   1.000
_cell.angle_alpha   90.00
_cell.angle_beta   90.00
_cell.angle_gamma   90.00
#
_symmetry.space_group_name_H-M   'P 1'
#
loop_
_entity.id
_entity.type
_entity.pdbx_description
1 polymer ?
#
loop_
_entity_poly.entity_id
_entity_poly.type
_entity_poly.pdbx_seq_one_letter_code
_entity_poly.pdbx_strand_id
1 'polypeptide(L)'
;MQRGELLSVAAKMRLGIDEERDEDGFTDNEYVLTDIAYQLAQALVFGRFTHSASEPLLHDVLALGEKVNREAWAHYFYTGNADAKCSLALEAIGYL
;
A
#
# COMPACT_ATOMS: atom_id res chain seq x y z
N MET A 1 -6.48 -3.64 10.15
CA MET A 1 -5.05 -3.82 10.46
C MET A 1 -4.19 -2.73 9.81
N GLN A 2 -4.37 -2.44 8.52
CA GLN A 2 -3.54 -1.53 7.70
C GLN A 2 -3.18 -0.14 8.29
N ARG A 3 -4.13 0.60 8.90
CA ARG A 3 -3.83 1.95 9.46
C ARG A 3 -2.85 1.90 10.65
N GLY A 4 -2.93 0.86 11.48
CA GLY A 4 -2.07 0.73 12.67
C GLY A 4 -0.63 0.41 12.29
N GLU A 5 -0.45 -0.47 11.31
CA GLU A 5 0.86 -0.82 10.76
C GLU A 5 1.53 0.39 10.11
N LEU A 6 0.78 1.16 9.30
CA LEU A 6 1.30 2.35 8.65
C LEU A 6 1.72 3.45 9.66
N LEU A 7 0.97 3.59 10.76
CA LEU A 7 1.36 4.47 11.88
C LEU A 7 2.62 3.97 12.58
N SER A 8 2.78 2.65 12.74
CA SER A 8 4.00 2.05 13.30
C SER A 8 5.20 2.31 12.40
N VAL A 9 5.08 2.10 11.09
CA VAL A 9 6.14 2.41 10.10
C VAL A 9 6.52 3.88 10.18
N ALA A 10 5.54 4.78 10.17
CA ALA A 10 5.77 6.22 10.28
C ALA A 10 6.56 6.59 11.56
N ALA A 11 6.25 5.93 12.69
CA ALA A 11 6.95 6.16 13.94
C ALA A 11 8.38 5.60 13.91
N LYS A 12 8.59 4.38 13.40
CA LYS A 12 9.91 3.74 13.29
C LYS A 12 10.85 4.53 12.39
N MET A 13 10.40 4.92 11.20
CA MET A 13 11.19 5.73 10.27
C MET A 13 11.58 7.08 10.88
N ARG A 14 10.68 7.70 11.65
CA ARG A 14 10.98 8.98 12.33
C ARG A 14 12.00 8.82 13.46
N LEU A 15 12.03 7.66 14.10
CA LEU A 15 12.96 7.34 15.19
C LEU A 15 14.29 6.74 14.68
N GLY A 16 14.44 6.54 13.37
CA GLY A 16 15.60 5.86 12.77
C GLY A 16 15.74 4.40 13.20
N ILE A 17 14.62 3.74 13.46
CA ILE A 17 14.57 2.32 13.84
C ILE A 17 14.43 1.49 12.56
N ASP A 18 15.14 0.36 12.48
CA ASP A 18 15.13 -0.56 11.34
C ASP A 18 15.54 0.13 10.01
N GLU A 19 16.60 0.96 10.05
CA GLU A 19 17.18 1.66 8.87
C GLU A 19 18.23 0.82 8.12
N GLU A 20 18.51 -0.40 8.57
CA GLU A 20 19.42 -1.29 7.85
C GLU A 20 18.81 -1.63 6.49
N ARG A 21 19.59 -1.37 5.43
CA ARG A 21 19.21 -1.67 4.06
C ARG A 21 19.66 -3.07 3.70
N ASP A 22 18.78 -3.81 3.05
CA ASP A 22 19.08 -5.11 2.49
C ASP A 22 19.87 -5.02 1.17
N GLU A 23 20.00 -6.16 0.48
CA GLU A 23 20.72 -6.28 -0.80
C GLU A 23 20.09 -5.43 -1.92
N ASP A 24 18.78 -5.20 -1.84
CA ASP A 24 18.02 -4.40 -2.81
C ASP A 24 17.99 -2.90 -2.44
N GLY A 25 18.58 -2.54 -1.29
CA GLY A 25 18.69 -1.17 -0.82
C GLY A 25 17.45 -0.67 -0.06
N PHE A 26 16.53 -1.57 0.32
CA PHE A 26 15.32 -1.26 1.05
C PHE A 26 15.44 -1.63 2.53
N THR A 27 14.75 -0.86 3.36
CA THR A 27 14.57 -1.17 4.79
C THR A 27 13.32 -2.00 5.02
N ASP A 28 13.25 -2.74 6.14
CA ASP A 28 12.04 -3.48 6.54
C ASP A 28 10.80 -2.56 6.60
N ASN A 29 10.98 -1.33 7.06
CA ASN A 29 9.92 -0.32 7.10
C ASN A 29 9.41 0.07 5.71
N GLU A 30 10.32 0.17 4.72
CA GLU A 30 9.96 0.43 3.33
C GLU A 30 9.25 -0.77 2.70
N TYR A 31 9.63 -2.01 3.01
CA TYR A 31 8.88 -3.20 2.58
C TYR A 31 7.44 -3.19 3.10
N VAL A 32 7.25 -2.92 4.39
CA VAL A 32 5.90 -2.84 4.97
C VAL A 32 5.10 -1.71 4.33
N LEU A 33 5.70 -0.53 4.10
CA LEU A 33 5.03 0.58 3.43
C LEU A 33 4.56 0.21 2.02
N THR A 34 5.46 -0.38 1.23
CA THR A 34 5.22 -0.71 -0.18
C THR A 34 4.21 -1.84 -0.33
N ASP A 35 4.24 -2.83 0.55
CA ASP A 35 3.23 -3.89 0.62
C ASP A 35 1.84 -3.34 0.98
N ILE A 36 1.75 -2.43 1.97
CA ILE A 36 0.48 -1.77 2.31
C ILE A 36 -0.07 -0.98 1.12
N ALA A 37 0.78 -0.20 0.43
CA ALA A 37 0.38 0.57 -0.75
C ALA A 37 -0.16 -0.33 -1.86
N TYR A 38 0.56 -1.43 -2.15
CA TYR A 38 0.22 -2.40 -3.16
C TYR A 38 -1.11 -3.11 -2.85
N GLN A 39 -1.27 -3.65 -1.64
CA GLN A 39 -2.49 -4.35 -1.23
C GLN A 39 -3.71 -3.42 -1.17
N LEU A 40 -3.53 -2.17 -0.72
CA LEU A 40 -4.61 -1.18 -0.68
C LEU A 40 -5.13 -0.89 -2.09
N ALA A 41 -4.22 -0.69 -3.05
CA ALA A 41 -4.58 -0.45 -4.44
C ALA A 41 -5.36 -1.61 -5.06
N GLN A 42 -4.93 -2.85 -4.81
CA GLN A 42 -5.67 -4.03 -5.25
C GLN A 42 -7.06 -4.10 -4.61
N ALA A 43 -7.16 -3.89 -3.30
CA ALA A 43 -8.43 -3.93 -2.58
C ALA A 43 -9.43 -2.90 -3.11
N LEU A 44 -8.97 -1.72 -3.54
CA LEU A 44 -9.80 -0.71 -4.20
C LEU A 44 -10.32 -1.20 -5.57
N VAL A 45 -9.45 -1.78 -6.39
CA VAL A 45 -9.84 -2.33 -7.69
C VAL A 45 -10.85 -3.46 -7.56
N PHE A 46 -10.67 -4.35 -6.59
CA PHE A 46 -11.60 -5.43 -6.29
C PHE A 46 -12.88 -4.99 -5.54
N GLY A 47 -13.06 -3.69 -5.31
CA GLY A 47 -14.27 -3.16 -4.67
C GLY A 47 -14.44 -3.65 -3.23
N ARG A 48 -13.35 -3.83 -2.46
CA ARG A 48 -13.43 -4.33 -1.07
C ARG A 48 -13.91 -3.27 -0.06
N PHE A 49 -14.01 -2.00 -0.47
CA PHE A 49 -14.45 -0.86 0.36
C PHE A 49 -15.81 -0.33 -0.12
N THR A 50 -16.87 -1.13 0.01
CA THR A 50 -18.23 -0.77 -0.44
C THR A 50 -19.05 0.01 0.58
N HIS A 51 -18.60 0.06 1.83
CA HIS A 51 -19.33 0.70 2.91
C HIS A 51 -18.91 2.18 3.04
N SER A 52 -19.87 3.11 3.03
CA SER A 52 -19.59 4.57 3.11
C SER A 52 -18.74 4.96 4.33
N ALA A 53 -18.94 4.28 5.46
CA ALA A 53 -18.12 4.49 6.66
C ALA A 53 -16.62 4.17 6.50
N SER A 54 -16.22 3.47 5.42
CA SER A 54 -14.81 3.19 5.12
C SER A 54 -14.10 4.35 4.41
N GLU A 55 -14.84 5.29 3.81
CA GLU A 55 -14.28 6.39 3.03
C GLU A 55 -13.35 7.31 3.85
N PRO A 56 -13.73 7.78 5.07
CA PRO A 56 -12.81 8.58 5.89
C PRO A 56 -11.54 7.81 6.29
N LEU A 57 -11.68 6.53 6.60
CA LEU A 57 -10.56 5.64 6.95
C LEU A 57 -9.61 5.43 5.78
N LEU A 58 -10.15 5.31 4.57
CA LEU A 58 -9.37 5.17 3.35
C LEU A 58 -8.58 6.45 3.05
N HIS A 59 -9.22 7.61 3.15
CA HIS A 59 -8.54 8.90 2.97
C HIS A 59 -7.41 9.10 3.98
N ASP A 60 -7.63 8.73 5.24
CA ASP A 60 -6.60 8.75 6.29
C ASP A 60 -5.38 7.91 5.93
N VAL A 61 -5.60 6.68 5.44
CA VAL A 61 -4.51 5.75 5.08
C VAL A 61 -3.74 6.27 3.87
N LEU A 62 -4.44 6.77 2.85
CA LEU A 62 -3.80 7.37 1.67
C LEU A 62 -2.92 8.56 2.04
N ALA A 63 -3.47 9.50 2.81
CA ALA A 63 -2.73 10.69 3.25
C ALA A 63 -1.54 10.33 4.14
N LEU A 64 -1.68 9.31 4.99
CA LEU A 64 -0.58 8.84 5.84
C LEU A 64 0.54 8.21 4.99
N GLY A 65 0.20 7.40 4.00
CA GLY A 65 1.17 6.75 3.13
C GLY A 65 1.99 7.76 2.32
N GLU A 66 1.32 8.74 1.73
CA GLU A 66 1.98 9.86 1.02
C GLU A 66 2.92 10.67 1.93
N LYS A 67 2.57 10.80 3.21
CA LYS A 67 3.39 11.52 4.19
C LYS A 67 4.64 10.75 4.62
N VAL A 68 4.57 9.42 4.67
CA VAL A 68 5.69 8.56 5.10
C VAL A 68 6.78 8.54 4.03
N ASN A 69 6.44 8.13 2.81
CA ASN A 69 7.34 8.20 1.66
C ASN A 69 6.50 8.25 0.39
N ARG A 70 6.33 9.47 -0.14
CA ARG A 70 5.44 9.74 -1.28
C ARG A 70 5.79 8.98 -2.54
N GLU A 71 7.08 8.89 -2.87
CA GLU A 71 7.54 8.28 -4.12
C GLU A 71 7.35 6.77 -4.10
N ALA A 72 7.82 6.10 -3.04
CA ALA A 72 7.60 4.68 -2.86
C ALA A 72 6.10 4.35 -2.78
N TRP A 73 5.34 5.10 -1.98
CA TRP A 73 3.90 4.90 -1.88
C TRP A 73 3.21 4.98 -3.25
N ALA A 74 3.45 6.05 -4.02
CA ALA A 74 2.82 6.23 -5.33
C ALA A 74 3.20 5.14 -6.32
N HIS A 75 4.48 4.72 -6.35
CA HIS A 75 4.94 3.67 -7.24
C HIS A 75 4.20 2.35 -7.00
N TYR A 76 4.24 1.84 -5.76
CA TYR A 76 3.64 0.55 -5.46
C TYR A 76 2.11 0.57 -5.45
N PHE A 77 1.51 1.71 -5.11
CA PHE A 77 0.06 1.88 -5.27
C PHE A 77 -0.35 1.82 -6.75
N TYR A 78 0.41 2.45 -7.66
CA TYR A 78 0.14 2.33 -9.10
C TYR A 78 0.33 0.91 -9.60
N THR A 79 1.41 0.24 -9.20
CA THR A 79 1.69 -1.15 -9.57
C THR A 79 0.57 -2.09 -9.10
N GLY A 80 0.13 -1.99 -7.84
CA GLY A 80 -0.98 -2.81 -7.33
C GLY A 80 -2.30 -2.54 -8.04
N ASN A 81 -2.55 -1.29 -8.46
CA ASN A 81 -3.72 -0.96 -9.26
C ASN A 81 -3.67 -1.61 -10.65
N ALA A 82 -2.51 -1.54 -11.31
CA ALA A 82 -2.30 -2.11 -12.63
C ALA A 82 -2.42 -3.64 -12.62
N ASP A 83 -1.80 -4.29 -11.64
CA ASP A 83 -1.84 -5.75 -11.49
C ASP A 83 -3.26 -6.25 -11.24
N ALA A 84 -4.00 -5.64 -10.29
CA ALA A 84 -5.38 -6.05 -10.04
C ALA A 84 -6.29 -5.86 -11.26
N LYS A 85 -6.10 -4.78 -12.03
CA LYS A 85 -6.84 -4.57 -13.29
C LYS A 85 -6.49 -5.62 -14.33
N CYS A 86 -5.22 -6.00 -14.42
CA CYS A 86 -4.76 -7.07 -15.29
C CYS A 86 -5.40 -8.41 -14.89
N SER A 87 -5.40 -8.74 -13.59
CA SER A 87 -6.07 -9.95 -13.07
C SER A 87 -7.56 -9.99 -13.41
N LEU A 88 -8.29 -8.89 -13.18
CA LEU A 88 -9.71 -8.81 -13.56
C LEU A 88 -9.92 -8.95 -15.07
N ALA A 89 -9.02 -8.41 -15.88
CA ALA A 89 -9.09 -8.55 -17.33
C ALA A 89 -8.86 -10.00 -17.76
N LEU A 90 -7.90 -10.70 -17.14
CA LEU A 90 -7.59 -12.12 -17.39
C LEU A 90 -8.76 -13.04 -16.97
N GLU A 91 -9.38 -12.78 -15.81
CA GLU A 91 -10.60 -13.47 -15.39
C GLU A 91 -11.74 -13.27 -16.38
N ALA A 92 -11.95 -12.04 -16.88
CA ALA A 92 -13.02 -11.73 -17.83
C ALA A 92 -12.87 -12.45 -19.19
N ILE A 93 -11.65 -12.84 -19.57
CA ILE A 93 -11.36 -13.58 -20.81
C ILE A 93 -11.12 -15.08 -20.60
N GLY A 94 -11.32 -15.59 -19.37
CA GLY A 94 -11.28 -17.03 -19.04
C GLY A 94 -9.87 -17.63 -18.90
N TYR A 95 -8.88 -16.82 -18.56
CA TYR A 95 -7.48 -17.27 -18.35
C TYR A 95 -7.11 -17.50 -16.87
N LEU A 96 -8.04 -17.27 -15.95
CA LEU A 96 -7.98 -17.54 -14.51
C LEU A 96 -9.29 -18.23 -14.10
#